data_AF-A0AAP2BIM4-F1
#
_entry.id   AF-A0AAP2BIM4-F1
#
_cell.length_a   1.000
_cell.length_b   1.000
_cell.length_c   1.000
_cell.angle_alpha   90.00
_cell.angle_beta   90.00
_cell.angle_gamma   90.00
#
_symmetry.space_group_name_H-M   'P 1'
#
loop_
_entity.id
_entity.type
_entity.pdbx_description
1 polymer ?
#
loop_
_entity_poly.entity_id
_entity_poly.type
_entity_poly.pdbx_seq_one_letter_code
_entity_poly.pdbx_strand_id
1 'polypeptide(L)'
;MVTPEEHYQFLKKHYRAKRFEDRNGKDWGVNYSHNIAEHHYKDLHDFGYSLIGRHESANGECVIYDADLNQLESTPKRTRQPAETGGSANE
;
A
#
# COMPACT_ATOMS: atom_id res chain seq x y z
N MET A 1 -12.22 3.06 -3.30
CA MET A 1 -10.77 3.30 -3.13
C MET A 1 -10.58 4.54 -2.30
N VAL A 2 -9.85 4.42 -1.20
CA VAL A 2 -9.51 5.55 -0.32
C VAL A 2 -8.55 6.53 -0.98
N THR A 3 -8.39 7.72 -0.39
CA THR A 3 -7.39 8.67 -0.85
C THR A 3 -5.96 8.23 -0.50
N PRO A 4 -4.92 8.69 -1.23
CA PRO A 4 -3.53 8.41 -0.88
C PRO A 4 -3.14 8.86 0.53
N GLU A 5 -3.74 9.95 1.02
CA GLU A 5 -3.49 10.45 2.37
C GLU A 5 -4.09 9.53 3.44
N GLU A 6 -5.32 9.05 3.25
CA GLU A 6 -5.94 8.06 4.14
C GLU A 6 -5.14 6.75 4.16
N HIS A 7 -4.69 6.30 2.98
CA HIS A 7 -3.84 5.12 2.87
C HIS A 7 -2.49 5.30 3.57
N TYR A 8 -1.87 6.48 3.46
CA TYR A 8 -0.65 6.80 4.20
C TYR A 8 -0.86 6.74 5.72
N GLN A 9 -1.96 7.31 6.22
CA GLN A 9 -2.29 7.27 7.66
C GLN A 9 -2.55 5.83 8.14
N PHE A 10 -3.20 5.02 7.31
CA PHE A 10 -3.39 3.59 7.59
C PHE A 10 -2.05 2.86 7.69
N LEU A 11 -1.17 3.05 6.70
CA LEU A 11 0.17 2.48 6.73
C LEU A 11 0.93 2.94 7.97
N LYS A 12 0.93 4.23 8.30
CA LYS A 12 1.59 4.77 9.50
C LYS A 12 1.11 4.10 10.80
N LYS A 13 -0.18 3.76 10.90
CA LYS A 13 -0.76 3.08 12.06
C LYS A 13 -0.35 1.60 12.16
N HIS A 14 -0.23 0.92 11.02
CA HIS A 14 0.02 -0.52 10.96
C HIS A 14 1.51 -0.88 10.75
N TYR A 15 2.33 0.01 10.19
CA TYR A 15 3.78 -0.15 10.08
C TYR A 15 4.48 0.17 11.38
N ARG A 16 5.62 -0.50 11.61
CA ARG A 16 6.60 -0.06 12.62
C ARG A 16 7.19 1.27 12.19
N ALA A 17 7.15 2.28 13.05
CA ALA A 17 7.81 3.57 12.82
C ALA A 17 9.27 3.39 12.38
N LYS A 18 10.03 2.49 13.05
CA LYS A 18 11.43 2.12 12.72
C LYS A 18 11.65 1.60 11.28
N ARG A 19 10.59 1.17 10.61
CA ARG A 19 10.58 0.63 9.24
C ARG A 19 9.84 1.56 8.26
N PHE A 20 9.30 2.68 8.72
CA PHE A 20 8.50 3.63 7.95
C PHE A 20 9.09 5.04 8.09
N GLU A 21 8.45 5.95 8.84
CA GLU A 21 8.89 7.36 8.97
C GLU A 21 10.29 7.52 9.56
N ASP A 22 10.72 6.62 10.45
CA ASP A 22 12.05 6.70 11.09
C ASP A 22 13.19 6.40 10.11
N ARG A 23 12.86 5.89 8.91
CA ARG A 23 13.80 5.71 7.80
C ARG A 23 13.81 6.87 6.81
N ASN A 24 12.91 7.83 6.96
CA ASN A 24 12.97 9.06 6.16
C ASN A 24 14.28 9.78 6.48
N GLY A 25 15.19 9.83 5.52
CA GLY A 25 16.52 10.37 5.77
C GLY A 25 17.52 10.03 4.69
N LYS A 26 18.80 10.24 5.00
CA LYS A 26 19.87 10.14 4.01
C LYS A 26 20.13 8.72 3.54
N ASP A 27 19.94 7.73 4.42
CA ASP A 27 20.25 6.33 4.13
C ASP A 27 19.21 5.63 3.24
N TRP A 28 17.93 5.96 3.40
CA TRP A 28 16.82 5.31 2.67
C TRP A 28 16.06 6.27 1.74
N GLY A 29 16.34 7.56 1.81
CA GLY A 29 15.66 8.62 1.06
C GLY A 29 14.79 9.49 1.96
N VAL A 30 14.78 10.80 1.69
CA VAL A 30 14.04 11.81 2.48
C VAL A 30 12.54 11.50 2.54
N ASN A 31 12.00 10.91 1.47
CA ASN A 31 10.57 10.56 1.33
C ASN A 31 10.33 9.05 1.29
N TYR A 32 11.17 8.25 1.97
CA TYR A 32 11.08 6.79 1.92
C TYR A 32 9.68 6.23 2.29
N SER A 33 9.08 6.74 3.36
CA SER A 33 7.71 6.37 3.77
C SER A 33 6.65 6.71 2.71
N HIS A 34 6.78 7.84 2.01
CA HIS A 34 5.88 8.19 0.90
C HIS A 34 6.04 7.22 -0.27
N ASN A 35 7.28 6.86 -0.62
CA ASN A 35 7.53 5.89 -1.69
C ASN A 35 6.91 4.52 -1.36
N ILE A 36 6.98 4.09 -0.08
CA ILE A 36 6.29 2.88 0.38
C ILE A 36 4.78 3.02 0.19
N ALA A 37 4.21 4.14 0.64
CA ALA A 37 2.78 4.37 0.51
C ALA A 37 2.32 4.37 -0.96
N GLU A 38 3.02 5.07 -1.84
CA GLU A 38 2.74 5.06 -3.28
C GLU A 38 2.86 3.66 -3.90
N HIS A 39 3.86 2.89 -3.50
CA HIS A 39 4.03 1.51 -3.98
C HIS A 39 2.82 0.64 -3.58
N HIS A 40 2.46 0.65 -2.30
CA HIS A 40 1.31 -0.10 -1.81
C HIS A 40 -0.01 0.41 -2.44
N TYR A 41 -0.16 1.71 -2.64
CA TYR A 41 -1.34 2.30 -3.29
C TYR A 41 -1.46 1.85 -4.75
N LYS A 42 -0.33 1.74 -5.45
CA LYS A 42 -0.29 1.18 -6.80
C LYS A 42 -0.67 -0.30 -6.81
N ASP A 43 -0.21 -1.09 -5.84
CA ASP A 43 -0.65 -2.49 -5.70
C ASP A 43 -2.16 -2.58 -5.47
N LEU A 44 -2.75 -1.68 -4.67
CA LEU A 44 -4.20 -1.61 -4.50
C LEU A 44 -4.92 -1.38 -5.83
N HIS A 45 -4.38 -0.52 -6.70
CA HIS A 45 -4.96 -0.25 -8.02
C HIS A 45 -4.73 -1.41 -9.01
N ASP A 46 -3.59 -2.09 -8.93
CA ASP A 46 -3.20 -3.12 -9.88
C ASP A 46 -3.78 -4.49 -9.53
N PHE A 47 -3.96 -4.79 -8.24
CA PHE A 47 -4.41 -6.10 -7.74
C PHE A 47 -5.69 -6.05 -6.91
N GLY A 48 -6.17 -4.86 -6.52
CA GLY A 48 -7.32 -4.69 -5.62
C GLY A 48 -6.99 -4.92 -4.13
N TYR A 49 -5.76 -5.27 -3.80
CA TYR A 49 -5.31 -5.49 -2.42
C TYR A 49 -3.81 -5.25 -2.26
N SER A 50 -3.38 -5.04 -1.02
CA SER A 50 -1.98 -4.95 -0.65
C SER A 50 -1.77 -5.62 0.71
N LEU A 51 -0.51 -5.81 1.09
CA LEU A 51 -0.14 -6.47 2.34
C LEU A 51 1.08 -5.83 2.99
N ILE A 52 1.08 -5.75 4.31
CA ILE A 52 2.22 -5.38 5.14
C ILE A 52 2.82 -6.67 5.70
N GLY A 53 4.10 -6.90 5.43
CA GLY A 53 4.79 -8.08 5.91
C GLY A 53 4.91 -8.13 7.43
N ARG A 54 4.99 -9.34 7.98
CA ARG A 54 5.15 -9.59 9.43
C ARG A 54 6.29 -8.78 10.07
N HIS A 55 7.40 -8.62 9.35
CA HIS A 55 8.60 -7.93 9.85
C HIS A 55 8.48 -6.40 9.84
N GLU A 56 7.52 -5.91 9.06
CA GLU A 56 7.26 -4.50 8.81
C GLU A 56 6.12 -3.99 9.70
N SER A 57 5.17 -4.86 10.01
CA SER A 57 4.01 -4.53 10.82
C SER A 57 4.33 -4.28 12.30
N ALA A 58 3.61 -3.34 12.91
CA ALA A 58 3.76 -2.89 14.29
C ALA A 58 3.49 -4.00 15.31
N ASN A 59 2.47 -4.81 15.04
CA ASN A 59 2.03 -5.95 15.83
C ASN A 59 2.78 -7.26 15.51
N GLY A 60 3.68 -7.26 14.51
CA GLY A 60 4.41 -8.47 14.14
C GLY A 60 3.53 -9.54 13.49
N GLU A 61 2.41 -9.13 12.89
CA GLU A 61 1.47 -9.94 12.12
C GLU A 61 1.40 -9.46 10.68
N CYS A 62 0.96 -10.33 9.76
CA CYS A 62 0.73 -9.91 8.37
C CYS A 62 -0.61 -9.15 8.30
N VAL A 63 -0.59 -7.92 7.79
CA VAL A 63 -1.81 -7.13 7.61
C VAL A 63 -2.13 -7.09 6.13
N ILE A 64 -3.19 -7.77 5.72
CA ILE A 64 -3.66 -7.79 4.34
C ILE A 64 -4.88 -6.87 4.27
N TYR A 65 -4.98 -6.03 3.26
CA TYR A 65 -6.06 -5.05 3.17
C TYR A 65 -6.41 -4.74 1.71
N ASP A 66 -7.66 -4.32 1.48
CA ASP A 66 -8.17 -3.95 0.16
C ASP A 66 -8.10 -2.43 -0.10
N ALA A 67 -8.55 -2.00 -1.29
CA ALA A 67 -8.52 -0.61 -1.74
C ALA A 67 -9.38 0.35 -0.89
N ASP A 68 -10.32 -0.18 -0.10
CA ASP A 68 -11.14 0.54 0.88
C ASP A 68 -10.62 0.39 2.32
N LEU A 69 -9.38 -0.10 2.49
CA LEU A 69 -8.68 -0.30 3.77
C LEU A 69 -9.34 -1.30 4.73
N ASN A 70 -10.21 -2.20 4.24
CA ASN A 70 -10.71 -3.28 5.08
C ASN A 70 -9.63 -4.35 5.20
N GLN A 71 -9.36 -4.78 6.43
CA GLN A 71 -8.42 -5.87 6.66
C GLN A 71 -9.05 -7.18 6.23
N LEU A 72 -8.30 -7.96 5.44
CA LEU A 72 -8.70 -9.26 4.92
C LEU A 72 -8.06 -10.36 5.77
N GLU A 73 -8.82 -11.41 6.06
CA GLU A 73 -8.32 -12.57 6.82
C GLU A 73 -7.33 -13.43 6.01
N SER A 74 -7.29 -13.28 4.69
CA SER A 74 -6.45 -14.08 3.79
C SER A 74 -6.11 -13.31 2.53
N THR A 75 -5.01 -13.70 1.87
CA THR A 75 -4.61 -13.09 0.60
C THR A 75 -5.64 -13.47 -0.46
N PRO A 76 -6.30 -12.50 -1.12
CA PRO A 76 -7.14 -12.82 -2.24
C PRO A 76 -6.27 -13.36 -3.39
N LYS A 77 -6.90 -14.04 -4.35
CA LYS A 77 -6.18 -14.52 -5.52
C LYS A 77 -5.54 -13.34 -6.23
N ARG A 78 -4.22 -13.41 -6.45
CA ARG A 78 -3.47 -12.37 -7.13
C ARG A 78 -3.89 -12.32 -8.59
N THR A 79 -4.91 -11.53 -8.88
CA THR A 79 -5.40 -11.28 -10.23
C THR A 79 -5.25 -9.80 -10.49
N ARG A 80 -4.53 -9.47 -11.56
CA ARG A 80 -4.36 -8.10 -11.98
C ARG A 80 -5.72 -7.54 -12.38
N GLN A 81 -6.17 -6.46 -11.76
CA GLN A 81 -7.37 -5.76 -12.20
C GLN A 81 -7.13 -5.28 -13.64
N PRO A 82 -8.16 -5.36 -14.50
CA PRO A 82 -8.04 -4.79 -15.83
C PRO A 82 -7.72 -3.31 -15.63
N ALA A 83 -6.54 -2.88 -16.09
CA ALA A 83 -6.25 -1.46 -16.21
C ALA A 83 -7.42 -0.89 -17.01
N GLU A 84 -8.13 0.08 -16.44
CA GLU A 84 -9.18 0.81 -17.12
C GLU A 84 -8.52 1.38 -18.37
N THR A 85 -8.67 0.69 -19.50
CA THR A 85 -8.14 1.16 -20.76
C THR A 85 -8.98 2.38 -21.07
N GLY A 86 -8.44 3.56 -20.76
CA GLY A 86 -8.89 4.82 -21.30
C GLY A 86 -8.81 4.73 -22.81
N GLY A 87 -9.82 4.13 -23.42
CA GLY A 87 -10.06 4.14 -24.84
C GLY A 87 -10.40 5.55 -25.26
N SER A 88 -9.38 6.38 -25.48
CA SER A 88 -9.52 7.46 -26.44
C SER A 88 -9.37 6.85 -27.82
N ALA A 89 -10.48 6.37 -28.35
CA ALA A 89 -10.67 6.32 -29.79
C ALA A 89 -10.43 7.75 -30.29
N ASN A 90 -9.40 7.95 -31.11
CA ASN A 90 -9.35 9.08 -32.00
C ASN A 90 -9.55 8.53 -33.41
N GLU A 91 -10.60 9.09 -34.03
CA GLU A 91 -11.08 8.92 -35.41
C GLU A 91 -9.98 9.11 -36.47
#